data_AF-G0N080-F1
#
_entry.id   AF-G0N080-F1
#
_cell.length_a   1.000
_cell.length_b   1.000
_cell.length_c   1.000
_cell.angle_alpha   90.00
_cell.angle_beta   90.00
_cell.angle_gamma   90.00
#
_symmetry.space_group_name_H-M   'P 1'
#
loop_
_entity.id
_entity.type
_entity.pdbx_description
1 polymer ?
#
loop_
_entity_poly.entity_id
_entity_poly.type
_entity_poly.pdbx_seq_one_letter_code
_entity_poly.pdbx_strand_id
1 'polypeptide(L)'
;MVISRKLKAESVNVFIGDKISIAPFYGHGIPYYMFYLFMEHEGDAPKKVKKPTHLYFDEYSHQKESNLTFEFRNVKFEIKDWMEHFHTIFHCKETGIVFNENASQFDFDSVYEHFKNPDELLMFGTGNDEYNNQVMKSYMPLNDIRVELEIFENQKVPRQLLIQNFGHFYGYGEHLRESFTLDDLLCTNSKQIVLMNILFSQKDINRFLKLWISGSNRRLEQLTVHFVDREVPSPDALVEGITHVSWPDDHMKLFFSHNRRNQWVVRGGKGIMRKDGTKGTVHIYDDNGIKFVHLYVCIKVSFLSKRAKESVISRKFKAEFVLVFVHDDISIAPFYARGVPFHKFHLFMDQADGGPKTVKKPTHINFSESVPVENQEYNVSKVHEWKNEKFEVQDWLDHFHTIFHCKTKGILFHRDAFDFDLVYEHFKNPDKLFCDT
;
A
#
# COMPACT_ATOMS: atom_id res chain seq x y z
N MET A 1 2.79 -8.29 28.62
CA MET A 1 1.53 -7.53 28.38
C MET A 1 1.25 -7.29 26.89
N VAL A 2 2.27 -7.07 26.03
CA VAL A 2 2.08 -6.89 24.58
C VAL A 2 2.03 -8.21 23.78
N ILE A 3 2.89 -9.19 24.09
CA ILE A 3 2.90 -10.52 23.43
C ILE A 3 1.54 -11.23 23.53
N SER A 4 0.83 -11.07 24.66
CA SER A 4 -0.50 -11.65 24.87
C SER A 4 -1.59 -11.09 23.96
N ARG A 5 -1.37 -9.90 23.36
CA ARG A 5 -2.36 -9.24 22.48
C ARG A 5 -2.21 -9.60 21.00
N LYS A 6 -1.18 -10.38 20.60
CA LYS A 6 -0.89 -10.78 19.20
C LYS A 6 -1.00 -9.63 18.19
N LEU A 7 -0.56 -8.43 18.60
CA LEU A 7 -0.61 -7.25 17.76
C LEU A 7 0.36 -7.39 16.58
N LYS A 8 -0.11 -7.06 15.39
CA LYS A 8 0.70 -7.08 14.16
C LYS A 8 0.86 -5.66 13.65
N ALA A 9 2.07 -5.13 13.70
CA ALA A 9 2.39 -3.83 13.15
C ALA A 9 2.59 -3.90 11.64
N GLU A 10 2.40 -2.76 10.96
CA GLU A 10 2.77 -2.57 9.55
C GLU A 10 4.25 -2.22 9.37
N SER A 11 4.80 -1.47 10.33
CA SER A 11 6.23 -1.13 10.42
C SER A 11 6.64 -0.90 11.88
N VAL A 12 7.94 -0.98 12.15
CA VAL A 12 8.57 -0.50 13.38
C VAL A 12 9.37 0.75 13.02
N ASN A 13 8.99 1.89 13.57
CA ASN A 13 9.60 3.17 13.22
C ASN A 13 10.57 3.62 14.31
N VAL A 14 11.77 4.01 13.91
CA VAL A 14 12.78 4.65 14.75
C VAL A 14 12.68 6.16 14.55
N PHE A 15 12.53 6.93 15.62
CA PHE A 15 12.49 8.39 15.57
C PHE A 15 13.77 8.95 16.16
N ILE A 16 14.42 9.83 15.42
CA ILE A 16 15.59 10.61 15.81
C ILE A 16 15.12 12.06 15.94
N GLY A 17 15.30 12.68 17.10
CA GLY A 17 14.86 14.05 17.38
C GLY A 17 15.47 14.51 18.70
N ASP A 18 14.67 14.97 19.66
CA ASP A 18 15.12 15.24 21.04
C ASP A 18 15.70 14.01 21.75
N LYS A 19 15.17 12.84 21.39
CA LYS A 19 15.53 11.51 21.89
C LYS A 19 15.41 10.49 20.77
N ILE A 20 16.04 9.33 20.95
CA ILE A 20 15.79 8.18 20.08
C ILE A 20 14.64 7.36 20.65
N SER A 21 13.62 7.13 19.84
CA SER A 21 12.46 6.32 20.22
C SER A 21 12.13 5.29 19.16
N ILE A 22 11.45 4.23 19.56
CA ILE A 22 10.98 3.16 18.69
C ILE A 22 9.48 3.01 18.92
N ALA A 23 8.68 2.98 17.85
CA ALA A 23 7.25 2.74 17.96
C ALA A 23 6.73 1.80 16.86
N PRO A 24 5.90 0.79 17.19
CA PRO A 24 5.16 0.06 16.19
C PRO A 24 4.08 0.94 15.56
N PHE A 25 3.97 0.91 14.23
CA PHE A 25 2.95 1.62 13.46
C PHE A 25 1.92 0.64 12.90
N TYR A 26 0.63 1.00 12.94
CA TYR A 26 -0.49 0.10 12.59
C TYR A 26 -1.37 0.61 11.43
N GLY A 27 -0.89 1.56 10.64
CA GLY A 27 -1.56 2.03 9.42
C GLY A 27 -2.34 3.34 9.55
N HIS A 28 -2.87 3.70 10.73
CA HIS A 28 -3.62 4.94 10.93
C HIS A 28 -3.34 5.58 12.32
N GLY A 29 -3.12 6.90 12.34
CA GLY A 29 -3.04 7.71 13.57
C GLY A 29 -1.69 7.73 14.29
N ILE A 30 -1.66 8.39 15.45
CA ILE A 30 -0.52 8.43 16.38
C ILE A 30 -0.31 7.00 16.93
N PRO A 31 0.94 6.52 17.09
CA PRO A 31 1.19 5.20 17.66
C PRO A 31 0.55 5.08 19.05
N TYR A 32 -0.31 4.07 19.24
CA TYR A 32 -0.92 3.78 20.56
C TYR A 32 0.12 3.45 21.64
N TYR A 33 1.32 3.05 21.23
CA TYR A 33 2.41 2.63 22.08
C TYR A 33 3.69 3.30 21.62
N MET A 34 4.31 4.10 22.47
CA MET A 34 5.60 4.72 22.18
C MET A 34 6.64 4.28 23.19
N PHE A 35 7.81 3.87 22.70
CA PHE A 35 8.90 3.42 23.54
C PHE A 35 10.10 4.33 23.33
N TYR A 36 10.62 4.89 24.41
CA TYR A 36 11.76 5.80 24.38
C TYR A 36 13.00 5.09 24.90
N LEU A 37 14.07 5.15 24.11
CA LEU A 37 15.37 4.64 24.51
C LEU A 37 16.17 5.79 25.10
N PHE A 38 16.33 5.77 26.41
CA PHE A 38 17.15 6.77 27.09
C PHE A 38 18.61 6.32 27.11
N MET A 39 19.49 7.19 26.63
CA MET A 39 20.93 6.98 26.59
C MET A 39 21.61 8.11 27.36
N GLU A 40 22.61 7.76 28.16
CA GLU A 40 23.42 8.75 28.87
C GLU A 40 24.53 9.29 27.95
N HIS A 41 24.54 10.61 27.77
CA HIS A 41 25.56 11.32 27.02
C HIS A 41 26.37 12.20 27.97
N GLU A 42 27.69 12.10 27.91
CA GLU A 42 28.63 12.97 28.61
C GLU A 42 29.23 13.93 27.58
N GLY A 43 29.22 15.24 27.86
CA GLY A 43 29.78 16.29 26.98
C GLY A 43 28.76 16.92 26.01
N ASP A 44 29.24 17.92 25.26
CA ASP A 44 28.44 18.66 24.27
C ASP A 44 28.35 17.92 22.91
N ALA A 45 27.36 18.31 22.11
CA ALA A 45 26.97 17.74 20.82
C ALA A 45 28.13 17.65 19.79
N PRO A 46 28.09 16.70 18.83
CA PRO A 46 26.98 15.79 18.55
C PRO A 46 27.02 14.48 19.36
N LYS A 47 25.85 14.07 19.87
CA LYS A 47 25.63 12.86 20.67
C LYS A 47 25.78 11.61 19.81
N LYS A 48 26.57 10.64 20.25
CA LYS A 48 26.65 9.32 19.61
C LYS A 48 25.58 8.38 20.15
N VAL A 49 25.02 7.53 19.29
CA VAL A 49 24.13 6.44 19.69
C VAL A 49 24.89 5.48 20.60
N LYS A 50 24.33 5.17 21.76
CA LYS A 50 24.91 4.29 22.78
C LYS A 50 23.90 3.24 23.21
N LYS A 51 24.36 2.28 24.01
CA LYS A 51 23.48 1.37 24.74
C LYS A 51 22.48 2.18 25.60
N PRO A 52 21.16 1.95 25.46
CA PRO A 52 20.18 2.59 26.32
C PRO A 52 20.35 2.14 27.77
N THR A 53 20.26 3.06 28.73
CA THR A 53 20.28 2.73 30.18
C THR A 53 18.87 2.48 30.72
N HIS A 54 17.86 3.15 30.13
CA HIS A 54 16.45 3.00 30.49
C HIS A 54 15.56 2.93 29.25
N LEU A 55 14.45 2.21 29.38
CA LEU A 55 13.35 2.18 28.44
C LEU A 55 12.13 2.84 29.12
N TYR A 56 11.59 3.87 28.50
CA TYR A 56 10.31 4.44 28.90
C TYR A 56 9.22 3.97 27.95
N PHE A 57 8.04 3.65 28.47
CA PHE A 57 6.89 3.22 27.69
C PHE A 57 5.70 4.12 27.99
N ASP A 58 5.20 4.80 26.96
CA ASP A 58 3.97 5.59 27.03
C ASP A 58 2.84 4.84 26.32
N GLU A 59 1.76 4.56 27.06
CA GLU A 59 0.50 4.06 26.51
C GLU A 59 -0.45 5.23 26.26
N TYR A 60 -0.71 5.52 24.99
CA TYR A 60 -1.62 6.60 24.59
C TYR A 60 -3.06 6.07 24.54
N SER A 61 -3.93 6.62 25.39
CA SER A 61 -5.35 6.26 25.46
C SER A 61 -6.19 7.49 25.16
N HIS A 62 -6.92 7.48 24.04
CA HIS A 62 -7.88 8.55 23.68
C HIS A 62 -8.97 8.80 24.75
N GLN A 63 -9.14 7.88 25.72
CA GLN A 63 -10.13 7.98 26.80
C GLN A 63 -9.58 8.54 28.12
N LYS A 64 -8.27 8.86 28.24
CA LYS A 64 -7.68 9.36 29.49
C LYS A 64 -6.95 10.68 29.25
N GLU A 65 -7.16 11.65 30.15
CA GLU A 65 -6.49 12.97 30.15
C GLU A 65 -4.99 12.90 30.50
N SER A 66 -4.44 11.72 30.83
CA SER A 66 -3.02 11.56 31.16
C SER A 66 -2.42 10.30 30.54
N ASN A 67 -1.18 10.44 30.05
CA ASN A 67 -0.35 9.33 29.59
C ASN A 67 0.18 8.55 30.81
N LEU A 68 0.11 7.22 30.76
CA LEU A 68 0.83 6.39 31.72
C LEU A 68 2.23 6.13 31.17
N THR A 69 3.24 6.69 31.85
CA THR A 69 4.65 6.43 31.56
C THR A 69 5.18 5.37 32.51
N PHE A 70 5.75 4.31 31.96
CA PHE A 70 6.41 3.25 32.71
C PHE A 70 7.92 3.30 32.45
N GLU A 71 8.72 3.12 33.49
CA GLU A 71 10.17 3.12 33.40
C GLU A 71 10.72 1.71 33.66
N PHE A 72 11.62 1.27 32.79
CA PHE A 72 12.31 -0.01 32.90
C PHE A 72 13.81 0.20 32.76
N ARG A 73 14.60 -0.26 33.74
CA ARG A 73 16.05 -0.27 33.63
C ARG A 73 16.50 -1.27 32.57
N ASN A 74 17.25 -0.80 31.57
CA ASN A 74 17.85 -1.67 30.57
C ASN A 74 19.24 -2.13 31.04
N VAL A 75 19.36 -3.42 31.33
CA VAL A 75 20.63 -4.00 31.80
C VAL A 75 21.39 -4.67 30.65
N LYS A 76 20.69 -5.21 29.65
CA LYS A 76 21.27 -6.17 28.70
C LYS A 76 21.24 -5.74 27.24
N PHE A 77 20.17 -5.10 26.77
CA PHE A 77 19.94 -4.97 25.33
C PHE A 77 20.73 -3.79 24.74
N GLU A 78 21.44 -4.05 23.65
CA GLU A 78 21.94 -3.04 22.72
C GLU A 78 20.80 -2.60 21.77
N ILE A 79 21.04 -1.55 20.97
CA ILE A 79 20.05 -1.05 20.00
C ILE A 79 19.57 -2.14 19.03
N LYS A 80 20.49 -2.96 18.51
CA LYS A 80 20.15 -4.09 17.62
C LYS A 80 19.22 -5.10 18.30
N ASP A 81 19.44 -5.37 19.59
CA ASP A 81 18.65 -6.35 20.34
C ASP A 81 17.23 -5.80 20.55
N TRP A 82 17.10 -4.49 20.77
CA TRP A 82 15.80 -3.82 20.78
C TRP A 82 15.09 -3.92 19.44
N MET A 83 15.76 -3.61 18.32
CA MET A 83 15.13 -3.73 16.99
C MET A 83 14.64 -5.16 16.73
N GLU A 84 15.47 -6.18 16.97
CA GLU A 84 15.08 -7.59 16.84
C GLU A 84 13.90 -7.96 17.75
N HIS A 85 13.89 -7.44 18.99
CA HIS A 85 12.82 -7.66 19.94
C HIS A 85 11.49 -7.09 19.45
N PHE A 86 11.48 -5.85 18.94
CA PHE A 86 10.28 -5.21 18.40
C PHE A 86 9.75 -5.94 17.16
N HIS A 87 10.62 -6.31 16.22
CA HIS A 87 10.23 -7.10 15.06
C HIS A 87 9.60 -8.44 15.46
N THR A 88 10.13 -9.09 16.51
CA THR A 88 9.61 -10.35 17.03
C THR A 88 8.24 -10.17 17.69
N ILE A 89 8.09 -9.18 18.56
CA ILE A 89 6.84 -8.96 19.32
C ILE A 89 5.70 -8.49 18.43
N PHE A 90 5.99 -7.60 17.47
CA PHE A 90 4.98 -7.00 16.60
C PHE A 90 4.81 -7.71 15.26
N HIS A 91 5.45 -8.88 15.09
CA HIS A 91 5.33 -9.74 13.91
C HIS A 91 5.53 -8.97 12.58
N CYS A 92 6.49 -8.05 12.56
CA CYS A 92 6.75 -7.11 11.48
C CYS A 92 8.25 -7.08 11.18
N LYS A 93 8.65 -6.94 9.91
CA LYS A 93 10.07 -6.84 9.51
C LYS A 93 10.43 -5.47 8.95
N GLU A 94 9.42 -4.68 8.64
CA GLU A 94 9.55 -3.38 8.00
C GLU A 94 10.04 -2.35 9.01
N THR A 95 11.05 -1.59 8.61
CA THR A 95 11.65 -0.56 9.45
C THR A 95 11.51 0.81 8.79
N GLY A 96 10.85 1.74 9.48
CA GLY A 96 10.88 3.15 9.13
C GLY A 96 11.95 3.88 9.93
N ILE A 97 12.58 4.89 9.35
CA ILE A 97 13.38 5.87 10.10
C ILE A 97 12.79 7.26 9.93
N VAL A 98 12.69 7.99 11.03
CA VAL A 98 12.08 9.31 11.11
C VAL A 98 13.10 10.30 11.66
N PHE A 99 13.37 11.36 10.92
CA PHE A 99 14.20 12.48 11.37
C PHE A 99 13.30 13.67 11.68
N ASN A 100 13.16 13.98 12.97
CA ASN A 100 12.40 15.09 13.51
C ASN A 100 13.30 16.30 13.81
N GLU A 101 12.68 17.37 14.29
CA GLU A 101 13.37 18.53 14.85
C GLU A 101 14.43 18.09 15.87
N ASN A 102 15.55 18.80 15.89
CA ASN A 102 16.72 18.53 16.74
C ASN A 102 17.45 17.21 16.49
N ALA A 103 17.12 16.42 15.46
CA ALA A 103 17.89 15.19 15.17
C ALA A 103 19.37 15.46 14.87
N SER A 104 19.71 16.67 14.41
CA SER A 104 21.09 17.12 14.15
C SER A 104 21.96 17.21 15.42
N GLN A 105 21.36 17.08 16.61
CA GLN A 105 22.11 16.93 17.85
C GLN A 105 22.84 15.59 17.94
N PHE A 106 22.47 14.60 17.12
CA PHE A 106 23.12 13.29 17.07
C PHE A 106 24.14 13.23 15.93
N ASP A 107 25.26 12.55 16.17
CA ASP A 107 26.29 12.31 15.17
C ASP A 107 25.73 11.44 14.06
N PHE A 108 25.74 11.96 12.82
CA PHE A 108 25.09 11.30 11.69
C PHE A 108 25.67 9.90 11.43
N ASP A 109 27.00 9.77 11.41
CA ASP A 109 27.67 8.50 11.14
C ASP A 109 27.31 7.47 12.22
N SER A 110 27.25 7.90 13.48
CA SER A 110 26.77 7.05 14.57
C SER A 110 25.32 6.62 14.39
N VAL A 111 24.40 7.50 13.97
CA VAL A 111 23.00 7.14 13.69
C VAL A 111 22.93 6.15 12.52
N TYR A 112 23.62 6.44 11.43
CA TYR A 112 23.62 5.63 10.21
C TYR A 112 24.13 4.21 10.47
N GLU A 113 25.20 4.03 11.25
CA GLU A 113 25.72 2.70 11.55
C GLU A 113 24.71 1.81 12.30
N HIS A 114 23.86 2.40 13.14
CA HIS A 114 22.86 1.66 13.91
C HIS A 114 21.55 1.43 13.16
N PHE A 115 21.19 2.31 12.22
CA PHE A 115 19.86 2.33 11.58
C PHE A 115 19.92 2.35 10.03
N LYS A 116 20.99 1.85 9.43
CA LYS A 116 21.13 1.73 7.97
C LYS A 116 20.08 0.80 7.34
N ASN A 117 19.71 1.11 6.10
CA ASN A 117 18.78 0.36 5.25
C ASN A 117 17.31 0.28 5.74
N PRO A 118 16.66 1.41 6.06
CA PRO A 118 15.23 1.43 6.33
C PRO A 118 14.43 1.10 5.06
N ASP A 119 13.21 0.60 5.23
CA ASP A 119 12.24 0.43 4.14
C ASP A 119 11.57 1.76 3.76
N GLU A 120 11.44 2.69 4.72
CA GLU A 120 10.83 4.00 4.56
C GLU A 120 11.63 5.08 5.31
N LEU A 121 11.83 6.23 4.67
CA LEU A 121 12.41 7.43 5.30
C LEU A 121 11.35 8.51 5.45
N LEU A 122 11.25 9.07 6.66
CA LEU A 122 10.42 10.22 6.96
C LEU A 122 11.29 11.39 7.44
N MET A 123 11.15 12.55 6.80
CA MET A 123 11.92 13.75 7.11
C MET A 123 10.98 14.90 7.49
N PHE A 124 11.03 15.31 8.75
CA PHE A 124 10.32 16.49 9.31
C PHE A 124 11.27 17.68 9.56
N GLY A 125 12.53 17.58 9.09
CA GLY A 125 13.54 18.62 9.25
C GLY A 125 14.31 18.52 10.56
N THR A 126 15.64 18.49 10.49
CA THR A 126 16.49 18.29 11.68
C THR A 126 16.95 19.58 12.35
N GLY A 127 16.44 20.73 11.92
CA GLY A 127 16.95 22.06 12.29
C GLY A 127 18.33 22.38 11.70
N ASN A 128 18.83 21.59 10.74
CA ASN A 128 20.13 21.78 10.11
C ASN A 128 20.13 21.26 8.67
N ASP A 129 20.28 22.16 7.69
CA ASP A 129 20.17 21.82 6.27
C ASP A 129 21.29 20.88 5.78
N GLU A 130 22.51 21.03 6.29
CA GLU A 130 23.62 20.15 5.90
C GLU A 130 23.38 18.71 6.41
N TYR A 131 22.84 18.59 7.62
CA TYR A 131 22.43 17.30 8.18
C TYR A 131 21.29 16.68 7.35
N ASN A 132 20.25 17.45 7.01
CA ASN A 132 19.17 17.00 6.12
C ASN A 132 19.74 16.48 4.79
N ASN A 133 20.67 17.23 4.18
CA ASN A 133 21.33 16.84 2.94
C ASN A 133 22.16 15.56 3.08
N GLN A 134 22.86 15.38 4.20
CA GLN A 134 23.63 14.18 4.48
C GLN A 134 22.73 12.95 4.64
N VAL A 135 21.61 13.07 5.34
CA VAL A 135 20.59 12.01 5.48
C VAL A 135 20.07 11.63 4.09
N MET A 136 19.62 12.61 3.31
CA MET A 136 19.05 12.37 1.98
C MET A 136 20.05 11.69 1.04
N LYS A 137 21.33 12.07 1.06
CA LYS A 137 22.35 11.41 0.24
C LYS A 137 22.64 9.98 0.68
N SER A 138 22.67 9.72 1.98
CA SER A 138 23.16 8.45 2.55
C SER A 138 22.10 7.34 2.55
N TYR A 139 20.83 7.70 2.66
CA TYR A 139 19.73 6.72 2.67
C TYR A 139 19.20 6.42 1.27
N MET A 140 19.48 7.24 0.26
CA MET A 140 19.04 7.00 -1.11
C MET A 140 19.88 5.93 -1.82
N PRO A 141 19.27 5.13 -2.74
CA PRO A 141 17.85 5.16 -3.15
C PRO A 141 16.95 4.34 -2.20
N LEU A 142 15.74 4.85 -1.94
CA LEU A 142 14.68 4.15 -1.22
C LEU A 142 13.48 3.85 -2.11
N ASN A 143 12.63 2.91 -1.68
CA ASN A 143 11.35 2.70 -2.32
C ASN A 143 10.33 3.78 -1.90
N ASP A 144 10.25 4.10 -0.61
CA ASP A 144 9.22 4.99 -0.07
C ASP A 144 9.85 6.14 0.74
N ILE A 145 9.30 7.34 0.55
CA ILE A 145 9.76 8.55 1.24
C ILE A 145 8.58 9.43 1.65
N ARG A 146 8.66 10.01 2.84
CA ARG A 146 7.81 11.12 3.29
C ARG A 146 8.68 12.30 3.68
N VAL A 147 8.37 13.47 3.16
CA VAL A 147 9.15 14.68 3.42
C VAL A 147 8.22 15.87 3.66
N GLU A 148 8.58 16.67 4.64
CA GLU A 148 8.22 18.08 4.63
C GLU A 148 8.85 18.74 3.40
N LEU A 149 8.15 19.64 2.74
CA LEU A 149 8.67 20.24 1.51
C LEU A 149 9.53 21.48 1.81
N GLU A 150 9.36 22.06 2.99
CA GLU A 150 10.02 23.29 3.45
C GLU A 150 11.42 23.05 4.04
N ILE A 151 11.81 21.79 4.29
CA ILE A 151 13.13 21.44 4.90
C ILE A 151 14.31 21.57 3.93
N PHE A 152 14.01 21.81 2.66
CA PHE A 152 15.01 21.95 1.62
C PHE A 152 15.41 23.42 1.47
N GLU A 153 16.64 23.64 1.02
CA GLU A 153 17.16 24.98 0.77
C GLU A 153 16.20 25.79 -0.13
N ASN A 154 15.95 27.05 0.25
CA ASN A 154 14.97 27.92 -0.41
C ASN A 154 13.53 27.39 -0.40
N GLN A 155 13.21 26.46 0.50
CA GLN A 155 11.90 25.80 0.62
C GLN A 155 11.47 25.11 -0.68
N LYS A 156 12.42 24.60 -1.47
CA LYS A 156 12.15 23.96 -2.76
C LYS A 156 12.69 22.55 -2.81
N VAL A 157 11.82 21.62 -3.18
CA VAL A 157 12.23 20.22 -3.33
C VAL A 157 13.24 20.07 -4.47
N PRO A 158 14.42 19.46 -4.22
CA PRO A 158 15.41 19.26 -5.27
C PRO A 158 14.87 18.37 -6.39
N ARG A 159 15.00 18.80 -7.64
CA ARG A 159 14.58 18.01 -8.81
C ARG A 159 15.20 16.61 -8.85
N GLN A 160 16.43 16.47 -8.33
CA GLN A 160 17.13 15.18 -8.23
C GLN A 160 16.39 14.18 -7.34
N LEU A 161 15.62 14.65 -6.36
CA LEU A 161 14.75 13.83 -5.54
C LEU A 161 13.48 13.43 -6.31
N LEU A 162 12.83 14.40 -6.96
CA LEU A 162 11.55 14.18 -7.66
C LEU A 162 11.66 13.16 -8.80
N ILE A 163 12.80 13.13 -9.51
CA ILE A 163 13.00 12.20 -10.65
C ILE A 163 13.30 10.75 -10.21
N GLN A 164 13.52 10.50 -8.91
CA GLN A 164 13.76 9.16 -8.41
C GLN A 164 12.54 8.26 -8.61
N ASN A 165 12.82 6.96 -8.76
CA ASN A 165 11.80 5.96 -9.09
C ASN A 165 11.04 5.44 -7.85
N PHE A 166 10.56 6.31 -6.97
CA PHE A 166 9.86 5.91 -5.75
C PHE A 166 8.61 5.06 -6.04
N GLY A 167 8.34 4.11 -5.14
CA GLY A 167 7.04 3.47 -4.96
C GLY A 167 6.05 4.48 -4.38
N HIS A 168 6.44 5.18 -3.33
CA HIS A 168 5.62 6.21 -2.68
C HIS A 168 6.43 7.48 -2.42
N PHE A 169 5.90 8.60 -2.91
CA PHE A 169 6.35 9.94 -2.53
C PHE A 169 5.21 10.62 -1.80
N TYR A 170 5.45 10.94 -0.53
CA TYR A 170 4.54 11.71 0.30
C TYR A 170 5.18 13.06 0.60
N GLY A 171 4.58 14.13 0.09
CA GLY A 171 4.97 15.49 0.43
C GLY A 171 3.91 16.13 1.31
N TYR A 172 4.31 16.84 2.35
CA TYR A 172 3.41 17.71 3.09
C TYR A 172 4.06 19.07 3.30
N GLY A 173 3.25 20.13 3.27
CA GLY A 173 3.74 21.48 3.50
C GLY A 173 2.94 22.26 4.54
N GLU A 174 3.45 23.40 4.97
CA GLU A 174 2.78 24.33 5.87
C GLU A 174 2.19 25.51 5.08
N HIS A 175 1.23 25.20 4.19
CA HIS A 175 0.40 26.19 3.48
C HIS A 175 1.15 27.19 2.58
N LEU A 176 2.36 26.89 2.10
CA LEU A 176 3.10 27.75 1.18
C LEU A 176 2.91 27.31 -0.28
N ARG A 177 2.38 28.20 -1.15
CA ARG A 177 2.20 27.95 -2.60
C ARG A 177 3.50 27.65 -3.34
N GLU A 178 4.63 28.08 -2.80
CA GLU A 178 5.90 28.10 -3.51
C GLU A 178 6.76 26.86 -3.25
N SER A 179 6.42 26.02 -2.27
CA SER A 179 7.23 24.86 -1.90
C SER A 179 7.07 23.68 -2.87
N PHE A 180 5.96 23.63 -3.62
CA PHE A 180 5.71 22.58 -4.61
C PHE A 180 4.78 23.04 -5.73
N THR A 181 5.29 23.07 -6.96
CA THR A 181 4.59 23.57 -8.14
C THR A 181 4.01 22.44 -9.00
N LEU A 182 3.20 22.81 -10.00
CA LEU A 182 2.74 21.86 -11.02
C LEU A 182 3.91 21.24 -11.80
N ASP A 183 4.98 21.99 -12.05
CA ASP A 183 6.16 21.47 -12.75
C ASP A 183 6.92 20.45 -11.90
N ASP A 184 6.93 20.63 -10.58
CA ASP A 184 7.48 19.65 -9.63
C ASP A 184 6.65 18.36 -9.63
N LEU A 185 5.31 18.47 -9.64
CA LEU A 185 4.41 17.31 -9.80
C LEU A 185 4.68 16.57 -11.12
N LEU A 186 4.87 17.29 -12.22
CA LEU A 186 5.16 16.70 -13.53
C LEU A 186 6.55 16.04 -13.59
N CYS A 187 7.52 16.57 -12.83
CA CYS A 187 8.85 15.96 -12.67
C CYS A 187 8.83 14.71 -11.78
N THR A 188 7.85 14.61 -10.87
CA THR A 188 7.78 13.52 -9.88
C THR A 188 7.51 12.17 -10.54
N ASN A 189 8.47 11.26 -10.46
CA ASN A 189 8.46 9.98 -11.15
C ASN A 189 8.10 8.80 -10.23
N SER A 190 7.03 8.93 -9.45
CA SER A 190 6.61 7.95 -8.44
C SER A 190 5.39 7.13 -8.88
N LYS A 191 5.19 5.93 -8.29
CA LYS A 191 3.93 5.17 -8.48
C LYS A 191 2.78 5.78 -7.71
N GLN A 192 3.00 6.15 -6.45
CA GLN A 192 2.02 6.85 -5.64
C GLN A 192 2.59 8.21 -5.23
N ILE A 193 1.78 9.25 -5.42
CA ILE A 193 2.09 10.61 -4.99
C ILE A 193 0.96 11.06 -4.06
N VAL A 194 1.33 11.47 -2.85
CA VAL A 194 0.41 12.09 -1.89
C VAL A 194 0.96 13.46 -1.54
N LEU A 195 0.14 14.49 -1.72
CA LEU A 195 0.49 15.88 -1.44
C LEU A 195 -0.51 16.42 -0.43
N MET A 196 -0.03 16.67 0.78
CA MET A 196 -0.81 17.21 1.88
C MET A 196 -0.52 18.69 2.06
N ASN A 197 -1.58 19.48 2.30
CA ASN A 197 -1.48 20.90 2.62
C ASN A 197 -0.80 21.75 1.52
N ILE A 198 -0.86 21.29 0.28
CA ILE A 198 -0.28 21.99 -0.88
C ILE A 198 -1.36 22.81 -1.56
N LEU A 199 -1.03 24.05 -1.90
CA LEU A 199 -1.96 24.99 -2.50
C LEU A 199 -2.04 24.81 -4.03
N PHE A 200 -2.75 23.76 -4.46
CA PHE A 200 -3.17 23.61 -5.85
C PHE A 200 -4.58 24.14 -6.08
N SER A 201 -4.76 24.87 -7.18
CA SER A 201 -6.09 25.22 -7.67
C SER A 201 -6.70 24.08 -8.47
N GLN A 202 -8.03 24.10 -8.65
CA GLN A 202 -8.71 23.20 -9.58
C GLN A 202 -8.17 23.31 -11.02
N LYS A 203 -7.67 24.50 -11.41
CA LYS A 203 -7.05 24.73 -12.73
C LYS A 203 -5.70 24.01 -12.84
N ASP A 204 -4.91 23.98 -11.77
CA ASP A 204 -3.63 23.25 -11.75
C ASP A 204 -3.86 21.76 -11.90
N ILE A 205 -4.85 21.21 -11.20
CA ILE A 205 -5.21 19.79 -11.34
C ILE A 205 -5.79 19.50 -12.72
N ASN A 206 -6.67 20.34 -13.26
CA ASN A 206 -7.17 20.18 -14.63
C ASN A 206 -6.04 20.18 -15.66
N ARG A 207 -5.06 21.09 -15.51
CA ARG A 207 -3.87 21.15 -16.37
C ARG A 207 -3.01 19.90 -16.22
N PHE A 208 -2.78 19.43 -15.00
CA PHE A 208 -2.11 18.16 -14.74
C PHE A 208 -2.82 17.00 -15.45
N LEU A 209 -4.14 16.87 -15.33
CA LEU A 209 -4.91 15.80 -15.96
C LEU A 209 -4.78 15.82 -17.49
N LYS A 210 -4.82 17.00 -18.12
CA LYS A 210 -4.58 17.16 -19.57
C LYS A 210 -3.18 16.69 -19.99
N LEU A 211 -2.16 16.99 -19.19
CA LEU A 211 -0.78 16.56 -19.43
C LEU A 211 -0.60 15.05 -19.18
N TRP A 212 -1.25 14.51 -18.16
CA TRP A 212 -1.28 13.08 -17.89
C TRP A 212 -1.94 12.32 -19.05
N ILE A 213 -3.07 12.80 -19.57
CA ILE A 213 -3.73 12.25 -20.76
C ILE A 213 -2.80 12.30 -21.98
N SER A 214 -1.98 13.34 -22.07
CA SER A 214 -0.97 13.51 -23.13
C SER A 214 0.27 12.63 -22.93
N GLY A 215 0.40 11.93 -21.79
CA GLY A 215 1.43 10.91 -21.57
C GLY A 215 2.47 11.21 -20.48
N SER A 216 2.27 12.23 -19.62
CA SER A 216 3.15 12.50 -18.48
C SER A 216 3.04 11.41 -17.39
N ASN A 217 3.98 11.43 -16.43
CA ASN A 217 4.02 10.58 -15.23
C ASN A 217 3.61 9.11 -15.50
N ARG A 218 4.32 8.43 -16.41
CA ARG A 218 3.94 7.08 -16.89
C ARG A 218 3.88 6.00 -15.81
N ARG A 219 4.67 6.16 -14.75
CA ARG A 219 4.70 5.24 -13.59
C ARG A 219 3.56 5.47 -12.60
N LEU A 220 2.85 6.60 -12.69
CA LEU A 220 1.81 6.98 -11.75
C LEU A 220 0.67 5.97 -11.76
N GLU A 221 0.40 5.42 -10.58
CA GLU A 221 -0.70 4.52 -10.23
C GLU A 221 -1.75 5.26 -9.41
N GLN A 222 -1.33 6.24 -8.60
CA GLN A 222 -2.20 7.04 -7.75
C GLN A 222 -1.62 8.44 -7.49
N LEU A 223 -2.46 9.45 -7.61
CA LEU A 223 -2.21 10.80 -7.09
C LEU A 223 -3.30 11.15 -6.08
N THR A 224 -2.90 11.72 -4.94
CA THR A 224 -3.78 12.31 -3.93
C THR A 224 -3.30 13.71 -3.61
N VAL A 225 -4.21 14.69 -3.69
CA VAL A 225 -3.94 16.09 -3.36
C VAL A 225 -4.96 16.56 -2.34
N HIS A 226 -4.49 16.99 -1.18
CA HIS A 226 -5.30 17.71 -0.20
C HIS A 226 -5.54 19.15 -0.66
N PHE A 227 -6.82 19.55 -0.76
CA PHE A 227 -7.23 20.91 -1.08
C PHE A 227 -7.47 21.69 0.23
N VAL A 228 -6.54 22.61 0.53
CA VAL A 228 -6.56 23.46 1.75
C VAL A 228 -7.61 24.58 1.66
N ASP A 229 -7.95 25.03 0.46
CA ASP A 229 -8.82 26.20 0.28
C ASP A 229 -10.31 25.89 0.53
N ARG A 230 -11.07 26.91 0.92
CA ARG A 230 -12.54 26.85 1.06
C ARG A 230 -13.26 26.68 -0.28
N GLU A 231 -12.55 26.84 -1.40
CA GLU A 231 -13.09 26.54 -2.72
C GLU A 231 -13.31 25.03 -2.85
N VAL A 232 -14.57 24.62 -2.81
CA VAL A 232 -14.95 23.22 -3.03
C VAL A 232 -14.60 22.86 -4.47
N PRO A 233 -13.64 21.94 -4.72
CA PRO A 233 -13.32 21.56 -6.09
C PRO A 233 -14.59 20.98 -6.74
N SER A 234 -14.98 21.53 -7.88
CA SER A 234 -16.10 21.00 -8.65
C SER A 234 -15.62 19.78 -9.47
N PRO A 235 -16.29 18.62 -9.38
CA PRO A 235 -15.96 17.47 -10.22
C PRO A 235 -15.93 17.82 -11.71
N ASP A 236 -16.82 18.70 -12.17
CA ASP A 236 -16.90 19.12 -13.57
C ASP A 236 -15.77 20.08 -13.96
N ALA A 237 -15.39 21.00 -13.06
CA ALA A 237 -14.27 21.91 -13.29
C ALA A 237 -12.93 21.15 -13.39
N LEU A 238 -12.73 20.10 -12.58
CA LEU A 238 -11.53 19.27 -12.65
C LEU A 238 -11.34 18.63 -14.04
N VAL A 239 -12.42 18.28 -14.73
CA VAL A 239 -12.38 17.61 -16.04
C VAL A 239 -12.81 18.50 -17.20
N GLU A 240 -12.85 19.82 -17.00
CA GLU A 240 -13.26 20.75 -18.05
C GLU A 240 -12.35 20.61 -19.29
N GLY A 241 -12.98 20.42 -20.46
CA GLY A 241 -12.29 20.18 -21.72
C GLY A 241 -11.63 18.80 -21.83
N ILE A 242 -11.97 17.84 -20.96
CA ILE A 242 -11.53 16.44 -21.01
C ILE A 242 -12.70 15.53 -21.37
N THR A 243 -12.52 14.65 -22.36
CA THR A 243 -13.47 13.56 -22.63
C THR A 243 -13.50 12.59 -21.45
N HIS A 244 -14.68 12.39 -20.85
CA HIS A 244 -14.84 11.57 -19.65
C HIS A 244 -16.20 10.86 -19.60
N VAL A 245 -16.29 9.86 -18.73
CA VAL A 245 -17.54 9.16 -18.37
C VAL A 245 -17.81 9.41 -16.89
N SER A 246 -18.98 9.96 -16.56
CA SER A 246 -19.43 10.07 -15.17
C SER A 246 -19.98 8.73 -14.69
N TRP A 247 -19.54 8.29 -13.52
CA TRP A 247 -20.08 7.10 -12.85
C TRP A 247 -21.01 7.55 -11.70
N PRO A 248 -22.20 6.94 -11.56
CA PRO A 248 -23.08 7.19 -10.42
C PRO A 248 -22.49 6.67 -9.10
N ASP A 249 -22.97 7.16 -7.96
CA ASP A 249 -22.39 6.85 -6.63
C ASP A 249 -22.57 5.38 -6.21
N ASP A 250 -23.50 4.65 -6.82
CA ASP A 250 -23.66 3.20 -6.66
C ASP A 250 -22.60 2.40 -7.44
N HIS A 251 -21.88 3.04 -8.38
CA HIS A 251 -20.77 2.43 -9.08
C HIS A 251 -19.52 2.41 -8.21
N MET A 252 -19.12 1.22 -7.78
CA MET A 252 -17.96 1.05 -6.89
C MET A 252 -16.75 0.48 -7.62
N LYS A 253 -15.55 1.00 -7.30
CA LYS A 253 -14.26 0.47 -7.76
C LYS A 253 -13.30 0.29 -6.60
N LEU A 254 -12.55 -0.79 -6.61
CA LEU A 254 -11.50 -1.04 -5.64
C LEU A 254 -10.16 -0.53 -6.16
N PHE A 255 -9.44 0.16 -5.29
CA PHE A 255 -8.08 0.61 -5.55
C PHE A 255 -7.18 0.21 -4.39
N PHE A 256 -5.89 0.12 -4.67
CA PHE A 256 -4.89 -0.34 -3.72
C PHE A 256 -3.71 0.63 -3.69
N SER A 257 -3.04 0.73 -2.54
CA SER A 257 -1.75 1.40 -2.42
C SER A 257 -0.69 0.75 -3.30
N HIS A 258 0.39 1.48 -3.60
CA HIS A 258 1.49 0.95 -4.42
C HIS A 258 2.09 -0.36 -3.85
N ASN A 259 2.12 -0.51 -2.51
CA ASN A 259 2.57 -1.70 -1.79
C ASN A 259 1.46 -2.74 -1.54
N ARG A 260 0.23 -2.47 -1.98
CA ARG A 260 -0.95 -3.36 -1.90
C ARG A 260 -1.38 -3.76 -0.48
N ARG A 261 -0.91 -3.04 0.55
CA ARG A 261 -1.33 -3.27 1.95
C ARG A 261 -2.67 -2.62 2.25
N ASN A 262 -2.90 -1.44 1.66
CA ASN A 262 -4.09 -0.65 1.87
C ASN A 262 -4.98 -0.70 0.63
N GLN A 263 -6.28 -0.73 0.87
CA GLN A 263 -7.30 -0.70 -0.17
C GLN A 263 -8.43 0.23 0.22
N TRP A 264 -9.07 0.81 -0.77
CA TRP A 264 -10.20 1.71 -0.59
C TRP A 264 -11.20 1.51 -1.72
N VAL A 265 -12.48 1.62 -1.36
CA VAL A 265 -13.60 1.58 -2.30
C VAL A 265 -13.93 3.00 -2.69
N VAL A 266 -13.85 3.27 -3.98
CA VAL A 266 -14.23 4.55 -4.57
C VAL A 266 -15.63 4.39 -5.16
N ARG A 267 -16.53 5.31 -4.79
CA ARG A 267 -17.91 5.36 -5.25
C ARG A 267 -18.04 6.51 -6.26
N GLY A 268 -18.63 6.23 -7.42
CA GLY A 268 -18.78 7.21 -8.50
C GLY A 268 -17.46 7.71 -9.10
N GLY A 269 -17.38 9.02 -9.32
CA GLY A 269 -16.24 9.70 -9.94
C GLY A 269 -16.29 9.76 -11.47
N LYS A 270 -15.21 10.27 -12.07
CA LYS A 270 -15.12 10.50 -13.53
C LYS A 270 -14.02 9.67 -14.16
N GLY A 271 -14.40 8.79 -15.08
CA GLY A 271 -13.48 7.97 -15.86
C GLY A 271 -12.85 8.77 -17.00
N ILE A 272 -11.52 8.81 -17.05
CA ILE A 272 -10.73 9.42 -18.13
C ILE A 272 -9.80 8.38 -18.76
N MET A 273 -9.24 8.70 -19.92
CA MET A 273 -8.34 7.80 -20.63
C MET A 273 -7.14 8.55 -21.18
N ARG A 274 -5.95 8.02 -20.90
CA ARG A 274 -4.69 8.49 -21.46
C ARG A 274 -4.54 8.04 -22.90
N LYS A 275 -3.75 8.76 -23.70
CA LYS A 275 -3.54 8.47 -25.13
C LYS A 275 -3.02 7.05 -25.43
N ASP A 276 -2.40 6.39 -24.46
CA ASP A 276 -1.90 5.01 -24.55
C ASP A 276 -2.97 3.95 -24.18
N GLY A 277 -4.22 4.36 -23.93
CA GLY A 277 -5.31 3.49 -23.52
C GLY A 277 -5.37 3.20 -22.02
N THR A 278 -4.45 3.76 -21.21
CA THR A 278 -4.49 3.63 -19.75
C THR A 278 -5.70 4.38 -19.21
N LYS A 279 -6.52 3.71 -18.38
CA LYS A 279 -7.73 4.30 -17.79
C LYS A 279 -7.39 4.95 -16.44
N GLY A 280 -7.98 6.10 -16.18
CA GLY A 280 -7.93 6.80 -14.89
C GLY A 280 -9.34 7.03 -14.33
N THR A 281 -9.45 7.16 -13.00
CA THR A 281 -10.67 7.60 -12.32
C THR A 281 -10.31 8.81 -11.45
N VAL A 282 -10.96 9.95 -11.73
CA VAL A 282 -10.87 11.17 -10.93
C VAL A 282 -12.01 11.16 -9.91
N HIS A 283 -11.69 11.39 -8.64
CA HIS A 283 -12.66 11.35 -7.54
C HIS A 283 -12.35 12.44 -6.52
N ILE A 284 -13.40 13.02 -5.94
CA ILE A 284 -13.28 13.94 -4.80
C ILE A 284 -13.78 13.21 -3.57
N TYR A 285 -12.96 13.17 -2.52
CA TYR A 285 -13.30 12.62 -1.23
C TYR A 285 -13.37 13.74 -0.20
N ASP A 286 -14.36 13.70 0.70
CA ASP A 286 -14.54 14.65 1.79
C ASP A 286 -14.47 13.90 3.12
N ASP A 287 -13.54 14.30 3.98
CA ASP A 287 -13.35 13.79 5.33
C ASP A 287 -13.54 14.94 6.32
N ASN A 288 -14.75 15.04 6.89
CA ASN A 288 -15.09 16.06 7.89
C ASN A 288 -14.76 17.50 7.44
N GLY A 289 -14.99 17.82 6.16
CA GLY A 289 -14.70 19.13 5.57
C GLY A 289 -13.31 19.27 4.95
N ILE A 290 -12.43 18.28 5.16
CA ILE A 290 -11.12 18.17 4.50
C ILE A 290 -11.32 17.48 3.15
N LYS A 291 -10.98 18.15 2.06
CA LYS A 291 -11.27 17.66 0.71
C LYS A 291 -10.01 17.17 0.01
N PHE A 292 -10.13 16.03 -0.65
CA PHE A 292 -9.06 15.40 -1.40
C PHE A 292 -9.48 15.19 -2.84
N VAL A 293 -8.60 15.53 -3.78
CA VAL A 293 -8.72 15.09 -5.16
C VAL A 293 -7.81 13.91 -5.38
N HIS A 294 -8.39 12.83 -5.91
CA HIS A 294 -7.68 11.62 -6.27
C HIS A 294 -7.71 11.39 -7.77
N LEU A 295 -6.58 10.95 -8.33
CA LEU A 295 -6.52 10.27 -9.61
C LEU A 295 -6.02 8.85 -9.37
N TYR A 296 -6.86 7.87 -9.66
CA TYR A 296 -6.51 6.46 -9.60
C TYR A 296 -6.32 5.89 -11.00
N VAL A 297 -5.18 5.27 -11.26
CA VAL A 297 -4.85 4.69 -12.57
C VAL A 297 -5.14 3.19 -12.55
N CYS A 298 -6.01 2.75 -13.45
CA CYS A 298 -6.36 1.34 -13.57
C CYS A 298 -5.22 0.57 -14.21
N ILE A 299 -4.63 -0.34 -13.45
CA ILE A 299 -3.59 -1.25 -13.96
C ILE A 299 -4.30 -2.47 -14.54
N LYS A 300 -4.38 -2.54 -15.86
CA LYS A 300 -4.85 -3.73 -16.55
C LYS A 300 -3.70 -4.71 -16.69
N VAL A 301 -3.96 -5.94 -16.27
CA VAL A 301 -3.05 -7.07 -16.43
C VAL A 301 -3.77 -8.12 -17.27
N SER A 302 -3.13 -8.59 -18.33
CA SER A 302 -3.56 -9.81 -19.00
C SER A 302 -3.04 -11.02 -18.22
N PHE A 303 -3.90 -11.92 -17.77
CA PHE A 303 -3.47 -13.17 -17.14
C PHE A 303 -2.94 -14.20 -18.16
N LEU A 304 -3.14 -13.95 -19.46
CA LEU A 304 -2.79 -14.88 -20.54
C LEU A 304 -1.44 -14.58 -21.21
N SER A 305 -0.96 -13.33 -21.14
CA SER A 305 0.30 -12.97 -21.81
C SER A 305 1.52 -13.16 -20.91
N LYS A 306 2.60 -13.74 -21.46
CA LYS A 306 3.89 -13.90 -20.74
C LYS A 306 4.41 -12.58 -20.17
N ARG A 307 4.35 -11.50 -20.97
CA ARG A 307 4.77 -10.15 -20.56
C ARG A 307 3.97 -9.60 -19.38
N ALA A 308 2.65 -9.83 -19.37
CA ALA A 308 1.82 -9.41 -18.26
C ALA A 308 2.06 -10.28 -17.02
N LYS A 309 2.29 -11.60 -17.16
CA LYS A 309 2.72 -12.48 -16.05
C LYS A 309 3.98 -11.92 -15.36
N GLU A 310 5.02 -11.60 -16.13
CA GLU A 310 6.26 -10.99 -15.61
C GLU A 310 6.00 -9.61 -14.95
N SER A 311 5.11 -8.81 -15.54
CA SER A 311 4.71 -7.51 -14.99
C SER A 311 3.95 -7.62 -13.67
N VAL A 312 3.25 -8.73 -13.44
CA VAL A 312 2.50 -8.98 -12.19
C VAL A 312 3.41 -9.55 -11.12
N ILE A 313 4.26 -10.50 -11.47
CA ILE A 313 5.25 -11.07 -10.57
C ILE A 313 6.15 -9.96 -10.00
N SER A 314 6.62 -9.04 -10.86
CA SER A 314 7.44 -7.90 -10.42
C SER A 314 6.69 -6.91 -9.51
N ARG A 315 5.35 -6.94 -9.50
CA ARG A 315 4.51 -6.13 -8.61
C ARG A 315 4.26 -6.79 -7.25
N LYS A 316 4.78 -8.00 -7.00
CA LYS A 316 4.70 -8.73 -5.72
C LYS A 316 3.27 -8.82 -5.16
N PHE A 317 2.28 -9.08 -6.01
CA PHE A 317 0.91 -9.33 -5.53
C PHE A 317 0.93 -10.54 -4.61
N LYS A 318 0.52 -10.38 -3.35
CA LYS A 318 0.56 -11.48 -2.37
C LYS A 318 -0.85 -11.78 -1.86
N ALA A 319 -1.32 -12.98 -2.14
CA ALA A 319 -2.46 -13.56 -1.44
C ALA A 319 -1.95 -14.34 -0.22
N GLU A 320 -2.78 -14.49 0.81
CA GLU A 320 -2.46 -15.40 1.92
C GLU A 320 -2.52 -16.85 1.45
N PHE A 321 -3.54 -17.16 0.64
CA PHE A 321 -3.77 -18.47 0.04
C PHE A 321 -4.73 -18.35 -1.14
N VAL A 322 -4.85 -19.45 -1.89
CA VAL A 322 -5.91 -19.67 -2.87
C VAL A 322 -6.86 -20.76 -2.36
N LEU A 323 -8.16 -20.59 -2.59
CA LEU A 323 -9.14 -21.69 -2.50
C LEU A 323 -9.62 -22.05 -3.90
N VAL A 324 -9.89 -23.35 -4.07
CA VAL A 324 -10.54 -23.89 -5.25
C VAL A 324 -11.95 -24.29 -4.84
N PHE A 325 -12.96 -23.82 -5.55
CA PHE A 325 -14.35 -24.21 -5.37
C PHE A 325 -14.76 -25.09 -6.54
N VAL A 326 -15.37 -26.24 -6.24
CA VAL A 326 -15.86 -27.19 -7.22
C VAL A 326 -17.38 -27.28 -7.03
N HIS A 327 -18.10 -26.53 -7.86
CA HIS A 327 -19.57 -26.51 -7.94
C HIS A 327 -19.97 -26.82 -9.38
N ASP A 328 -20.89 -26.07 -9.99
CA ASP A 328 -21.22 -26.22 -11.41
C ASP A 328 -20.04 -25.93 -12.34
N ASP A 329 -19.12 -25.09 -11.88
CA ASP A 329 -17.83 -24.79 -12.47
C ASP A 329 -16.70 -25.06 -11.46
N ILE A 330 -15.47 -25.09 -11.95
CA ILE A 330 -14.29 -25.00 -11.07
C ILE A 330 -13.90 -23.54 -11.00
N SER A 331 -13.82 -22.98 -9.80
CA SER A 331 -13.39 -21.60 -9.62
C SER A 331 -12.22 -21.48 -8.67
N ILE A 332 -11.30 -20.58 -9.02
CA ILE A 332 -10.07 -20.31 -8.28
C ILE A 332 -10.20 -18.91 -7.67
N ALA A 333 -10.00 -18.79 -6.37
CA ALA A 333 -10.17 -17.53 -5.66
C ALA A 333 -8.96 -17.25 -4.74
N PRO A 334 -8.14 -16.23 -5.01
CA PRO A 334 -7.12 -15.76 -4.08
C PRO A 334 -7.77 -15.00 -2.90
N PHE A 335 -7.33 -15.33 -1.68
CA PHE A 335 -7.74 -14.67 -0.44
C PHE A 335 -6.64 -13.76 0.08
N TYR A 336 -7.03 -12.55 0.45
CA TYR A 336 -6.15 -11.53 1.00
C TYR A 336 -6.45 -11.35 2.50
N ALA A 337 -5.61 -10.58 3.22
CA ALA A 337 -5.59 -10.48 4.69
C ALA A 337 -6.89 -10.06 5.40
N ARG A 338 -7.99 -9.82 4.67
CA ARG A 338 -9.33 -9.50 5.20
C ARG A 338 -10.38 -10.60 4.99
N GLY A 339 -9.98 -11.80 4.55
CA GLY A 339 -10.77 -13.04 4.74
C GLY A 339 -11.86 -13.37 3.71
N VAL A 340 -12.03 -12.61 2.62
CA VAL A 340 -13.01 -12.93 1.55
C VAL A 340 -12.36 -12.72 0.18
N PRO A 341 -12.60 -13.57 -0.84
CA PRO A 341 -11.94 -13.43 -2.12
C PRO A 341 -12.66 -12.34 -2.94
N PHE A 342 -11.97 -11.24 -3.23
CA PHE A 342 -12.48 -10.17 -4.09
C PHE A 342 -12.50 -10.56 -5.57
N HIS A 343 -11.71 -11.56 -5.93
CA HIS A 343 -11.51 -12.03 -7.28
C HIS A 343 -11.87 -13.50 -7.35
N LYS A 344 -12.74 -13.88 -8.28
CA LYS A 344 -13.06 -15.28 -8.54
C LYS A 344 -12.94 -15.55 -10.03
N PHE A 345 -12.16 -16.56 -10.37
CA PHE A 345 -11.91 -16.98 -11.74
C PHE A 345 -12.65 -18.29 -11.94
N HIS A 346 -13.69 -18.25 -12.76
CA HIS A 346 -14.55 -19.36 -13.11
C HIS A 346 -14.04 -20.03 -14.36
N LEU A 347 -13.70 -21.31 -14.27
CA LEU A 347 -13.15 -22.13 -15.34
C LEU A 347 -14.28 -22.99 -15.91
N PHE A 348 -14.78 -22.59 -17.07
CA PHE A 348 -15.86 -23.31 -17.74
C PHE A 348 -15.29 -24.34 -18.71
N MET A 349 -15.89 -25.53 -18.70
CA MET A 349 -15.43 -26.70 -19.46
C MET A 349 -16.62 -27.28 -20.22
N ASP A 350 -16.36 -27.86 -21.38
CA ASP A 350 -17.38 -28.56 -22.15
C ASP A 350 -17.66 -29.93 -21.51
N GLN A 351 -18.84 -30.07 -20.92
CA GLN A 351 -19.30 -31.29 -20.24
C GLN A 351 -20.25 -32.09 -21.14
N ALA A 352 -20.32 -33.40 -20.91
CA ALA A 352 -21.31 -34.24 -21.57
C ALA A 352 -22.65 -34.14 -20.82
N ASP A 353 -23.76 -34.21 -21.55
CA ASP A 353 -25.09 -34.17 -20.95
C ASP A 353 -25.39 -35.47 -20.16
N GLY A 354 -25.88 -35.32 -18.92
CA GLY A 354 -26.49 -36.41 -18.16
C GLY A 354 -25.56 -37.30 -17.31
N GLY A 355 -24.50 -36.76 -16.70
CA GLY A 355 -23.66 -37.46 -15.72
C GLY A 355 -22.79 -36.53 -14.87
N PRO A 356 -22.00 -37.05 -13.91
CA PRO A 356 -21.07 -36.26 -13.10
C PRO A 356 -20.06 -35.55 -14.00
N LYS A 357 -19.80 -34.26 -13.75
CA LYS A 357 -18.82 -33.49 -14.51
C LYS A 357 -17.41 -34.02 -14.24
N THR A 358 -16.56 -33.97 -15.26
CA THR A 358 -15.14 -34.36 -15.16
C THR A 358 -14.24 -33.13 -15.33
N VAL A 359 -13.07 -33.14 -14.71
CA VAL A 359 -12.09 -32.07 -14.87
C VAL A 359 -11.44 -32.16 -16.25
N LYS A 360 -11.69 -31.15 -17.10
CA LYS A 360 -11.15 -31.02 -18.46
C LYS A 360 -10.48 -29.66 -18.63
N LYS A 361 -9.82 -29.47 -19.77
CA LYS A 361 -9.34 -28.16 -20.19
C LYS A 361 -10.49 -27.15 -20.25
N PRO A 362 -10.39 -26.00 -19.57
CA PRO A 362 -11.39 -24.95 -19.68
C PRO A 362 -11.46 -24.41 -21.12
N THR A 363 -12.65 -24.09 -21.62
CA THR A 363 -12.84 -23.44 -22.93
C THR A 363 -12.84 -21.92 -22.81
N HIS A 364 -13.33 -21.40 -21.69
CA HIS A 364 -13.31 -19.98 -21.38
C HIS A 364 -13.21 -19.76 -19.87
N ILE A 365 -12.78 -18.55 -19.51
CA ILE A 365 -12.57 -18.11 -18.13
C ILE A 365 -13.42 -16.86 -17.90
N ASN A 366 -14.24 -16.88 -16.86
CA ASN A 366 -14.91 -15.67 -16.39
C ASN A 366 -14.25 -15.17 -15.12
N PHE A 367 -13.85 -13.91 -15.11
CA PHE A 367 -13.43 -13.23 -13.89
C PHE A 367 -14.56 -12.38 -13.37
N SER A 368 -14.95 -12.66 -12.14
CA SER A 368 -15.85 -11.84 -11.36
C SER A 368 -15.06 -11.06 -10.30
N GLU A 369 -15.37 -9.77 -10.21
CA GLU A 369 -14.92 -8.89 -9.13
C GLU A 369 -16.10 -8.62 -8.21
N SER A 370 -15.92 -8.90 -6.92
CA SER A 370 -16.91 -8.67 -5.87
C SER A 370 -16.51 -7.46 -5.06
N VAL A 371 -17.39 -6.46 -4.93
CA VAL A 371 -17.13 -5.26 -4.13
C VAL A 371 -17.95 -5.35 -2.83
N PRO A 372 -17.33 -5.10 -1.66
CA PRO A 372 -18.08 -5.10 -0.40
C PRO A 372 -19.10 -3.97 -0.37
N VAL A 373 -20.35 -4.30 -0.04
CA VAL A 373 -21.43 -3.35 0.23
C VAL A 373 -21.57 -3.18 1.75
N GLU A 374 -22.09 -2.03 2.19
CA GLU A 374 -22.45 -1.80 3.59
C GLU A 374 -23.38 -2.94 4.04
N ASN A 375 -22.91 -3.76 5.02
CA ASN A 375 -23.51 -4.99 5.56
C ASN A 375 -22.87 -6.35 5.18
N GLN A 376 -21.65 -6.38 4.62
CA GLN A 376 -20.97 -7.63 4.21
C GLN A 376 -21.67 -8.42 3.09
N GLU A 377 -22.73 -7.87 2.50
CA GLU A 377 -23.25 -8.38 1.23
C GLU A 377 -22.33 -7.94 0.09
N TYR A 378 -22.07 -8.86 -0.85
CA TYR A 378 -21.17 -8.63 -1.98
C TYR A 378 -21.99 -8.59 -3.26
N ASN A 379 -21.83 -7.53 -4.04
CA ASN A 379 -22.41 -7.46 -5.37
C ASN A 379 -21.35 -7.81 -6.42
N VAL A 380 -21.69 -8.67 -7.40
CA VAL A 380 -20.82 -8.97 -8.54
C VAL A 380 -20.86 -7.78 -9.48
N SER A 381 -19.82 -6.96 -9.45
CA SER A 381 -19.83 -5.67 -10.17
C SER A 381 -19.47 -5.82 -11.64
N LYS A 382 -18.73 -6.88 -12.01
CA LYS A 382 -18.26 -7.06 -13.38
C LYS A 382 -17.80 -8.48 -13.69
N VAL A 383 -18.28 -9.01 -14.81
CA VAL A 383 -17.79 -10.27 -15.40
C VAL A 383 -16.97 -9.94 -16.65
N HIS A 384 -15.74 -10.45 -16.71
CA HIS A 384 -14.92 -10.40 -17.93
C HIS A 384 -14.68 -11.82 -18.41
N GLU A 385 -15.01 -12.10 -19.66
CA GLU A 385 -14.81 -13.40 -20.30
C GLU A 385 -13.56 -13.39 -21.19
N TRP A 386 -12.79 -14.49 -21.12
CA TRP A 386 -11.70 -14.74 -22.05
C TRP A 386 -11.76 -16.16 -22.59
N LYS A 387 -11.44 -16.33 -23.87
CA LYS A 387 -11.19 -17.65 -24.45
C LYS A 387 -9.91 -18.25 -23.86
N ASN A 388 -9.99 -19.49 -23.39
CA ASN A 388 -8.83 -20.24 -22.95
C ASN A 388 -8.30 -21.11 -24.10
N GLU A 389 -7.11 -20.79 -24.60
CA GLU A 389 -6.55 -21.51 -25.73
C GLU A 389 -5.70 -22.71 -25.30
N LYS A 390 -4.99 -22.61 -24.16
CA LYS A 390 -3.85 -23.49 -23.86
C LYS A 390 -3.82 -24.07 -22.46
N PHE A 391 -4.33 -23.39 -21.43
CA PHE A 391 -4.04 -23.77 -20.04
C PHE A 391 -5.02 -24.83 -19.54
N GLU A 392 -4.51 -25.91 -18.97
CA GLU A 392 -5.28 -26.84 -18.15
C GLU A 392 -5.60 -26.23 -16.79
N VAL A 393 -6.48 -26.86 -16.00
CA VAL A 393 -6.83 -26.38 -14.64
C VAL A 393 -5.59 -26.28 -13.75
N GLN A 394 -4.67 -27.24 -13.84
CA GLN A 394 -3.41 -27.21 -13.09
C GLN A 394 -2.48 -26.09 -13.55
N ASP A 395 -2.40 -25.80 -14.85
CA ASP A 395 -1.60 -24.67 -15.36
C ASP A 395 -2.10 -23.36 -14.79
N TRP A 396 -3.43 -23.19 -14.67
CA TRP A 396 -4.02 -22.06 -13.98
C TRP A 396 -3.58 -22.01 -12.52
N LEU A 397 -3.73 -23.09 -11.76
CA LEU A 397 -3.30 -23.11 -10.35
C LEU A 397 -1.83 -22.74 -10.17
N ASP A 398 -0.92 -23.34 -10.95
CA ASP A 398 0.51 -23.04 -10.90
C ASP A 398 0.78 -21.57 -11.26
N HIS A 399 0.02 -21.05 -12.24
CA HIS A 399 0.06 -19.65 -12.61
C HIS A 399 -0.37 -18.74 -11.46
N PHE A 400 -1.46 -19.08 -10.75
CA PHE A 400 -1.94 -18.36 -9.57
C PHE A 400 -0.95 -18.42 -8.41
N HIS A 401 -0.35 -19.58 -8.11
CA HIS A 401 0.69 -19.71 -7.07
C HIS A 401 1.90 -18.83 -7.38
N THR A 402 2.31 -18.81 -8.66
CA THR A 402 3.42 -17.98 -9.13
C THR A 402 3.09 -16.49 -8.99
N ILE A 403 1.92 -16.07 -9.46
CA ILE A 403 1.52 -14.65 -9.48
C ILE A 403 1.25 -14.10 -8.07
N PHE A 404 0.56 -14.88 -7.24
CA PHE A 404 0.11 -14.44 -5.92
C PHE A 404 1.04 -14.85 -4.78
N HIS A 405 2.18 -15.47 -5.09
CA HIS A 405 3.18 -15.93 -4.13
C HIS A 405 2.58 -16.72 -2.95
N CYS A 406 1.66 -17.62 -3.27
CA CYS A 406 0.87 -18.36 -2.29
C CYS A 406 0.67 -19.82 -2.72
N LYS A 407 0.06 -20.62 -1.85
CA LYS A 407 -0.34 -22.00 -2.13
C LYS A 407 -1.85 -22.16 -2.03
N THR A 408 -2.37 -23.22 -2.62
CA THR A 408 -3.76 -23.64 -2.37
C THR A 408 -3.89 -24.07 -0.91
N LYS A 409 -4.82 -23.46 -0.17
CA LYS A 409 -5.09 -23.83 1.24
C LYS A 409 -6.09 -24.97 1.36
N GLY A 410 -6.98 -25.11 0.38
CA GLY A 410 -7.93 -26.22 0.33
C GLY A 410 -8.86 -26.14 -0.87
N ILE A 411 -9.58 -27.24 -1.07
CA ILE A 411 -10.60 -27.41 -2.10
C ILE A 411 -11.95 -27.56 -1.40
N LEU A 412 -12.90 -26.72 -1.78
CA LEU A 412 -14.29 -26.75 -1.34
C LEU A 412 -15.12 -27.45 -2.41
N PHE A 413 -15.79 -28.53 -2.03
CA PHE A 413 -16.48 -29.42 -2.97
C PHE A 413 -17.95 -29.57 -2.60
N HIS A 414 -18.84 -29.42 -3.59
CA HIS A 414 -20.28 -29.67 -3.45
C HIS A 414 -20.66 -31.00 -4.12
N ARG A 415 -21.25 -31.92 -3.36
CA ARG A 415 -21.24 -33.37 -3.64
C ARG A 415 -21.95 -33.87 -4.90
N ASP A 416 -22.65 -33.01 -5.63
CA ASP A 416 -23.50 -33.44 -6.75
C ASP A 416 -23.03 -32.93 -8.13
N ALA A 417 -21.97 -32.11 -8.18
CA ALA A 417 -21.62 -31.41 -9.42
C ALA A 417 -20.50 -32.07 -10.24
N PHE A 418 -19.51 -32.69 -9.58
CA PHE A 418 -18.36 -33.34 -10.22
C PHE A 418 -18.15 -34.74 -9.65
N ASP A 419 -17.43 -35.60 -10.38
CA ASP A 419 -16.95 -36.88 -9.85
C ASP A 419 -15.84 -36.62 -8.80
N PHE A 420 -16.09 -37.05 -7.56
CA PHE A 420 -15.19 -36.80 -6.43
C PHE A 420 -13.82 -37.46 -6.61
N ASP A 421 -13.78 -38.73 -7.04
CA ASP A 421 -12.55 -39.50 -7.14
C ASP A 421 -11.66 -38.92 -8.24
N LEU A 422 -12.26 -38.54 -9.38
CA LEU A 422 -11.54 -37.88 -10.48
C LEU A 422 -11.01 -36.50 -10.09
N VAL A 423 -11.78 -35.71 -9.32
CA VAL A 423 -11.32 -34.42 -8.79
C VAL A 423 -10.17 -34.62 -7.79
N TYR A 424 -10.28 -35.61 -6.90
CA TYR A 424 -9.28 -35.91 -5.90
C TYR A 424 -7.95 -36.35 -6.52
N GLU A 425 -8.00 -37.22 -7.54
CA GLU A 425 -6.82 -37.62 -8.32
C GLU A 425 -6.19 -36.44 -9.07
N HIS A 426 -7.02 -35.58 -9.68
CA HIS A 426 -6.55 -34.46 -10.48
C HIS A 426 -5.75 -33.43 -9.66
N PHE A 427 -6.21 -33.12 -8.44
CA PHE A 427 -5.55 -32.15 -7.56
C PHE A 427 -4.48 -32.74 -6.62
N LYS A 428 -4.13 -34.03 -6.79
CA LYS A 428 -2.97 -34.70 -6.16
C LYS A 428 -2.84 -34.49 -4.64
N ASN A 429 -3.83 -34.94 -3.85
CA ASN A 429 -3.83 -34.85 -2.38
C ASN A 429 -3.71 -33.41 -1.84
N PRO A 430 -4.76 -32.59 -1.91
CA PRO A 430 -4.74 -31.26 -1.31
C PRO A 430 -4.55 -31.35 0.22
N ASP A 431 -3.72 -30.46 0.78
CA ASP A 431 -3.38 -30.42 2.23
C ASP A 431 -4.62 -30.38 3.16
N LYS A 432 -5.75 -29.86 2.67
CA LYS A 432 -7.06 -29.86 3.35
C LYS A 432 -8.20 -29.92 2.33
N LEU A 433 -9.12 -30.87 2.48
CA LEU A 433 -10.35 -30.97 1.70
C LEU A 433 -11.54 -30.66 2.61
N PHE A 434 -12.34 -29.68 2.22
CA PHE A 434 -13.50 -29.25 2.98
C PHE A 434 -14.75 -29.60 2.15
N CYS A 435 -15.51 -30.61 2.58
CA CYS A 435 -16.85 -30.85 2.05
C CYS A 435 -17.81 -29.91 2.76
N ASP A 436 -18.53 -29.07 2.00
CA ASP A 436 -19.78 -28.52 2.50
C ASP A 436 -20.82 -29.64 2.42
N THR A 437 -21.52 -29.91 3.51
CA THR A 437 -22.61 -30.89 3.60
C THR A 437 -23.91 -30.34 3.08
#